data_AF-A0A9P0NY24-F1
#
_entry.id   AF-A0A9P0NY24-F1
#
_cell.length_a   1.000
_cell.length_b   1.000
_cell.length_c   1.000
_cell.angle_alpha   90.00
_cell.angle_beta   90.00
_cell.angle_gamma   90.00
#
_symmetry.space_group_name_H-M   'P 1'
#
loop_
_entity.id
_entity.type
_entity.pdbx_description
1 polymer ?
#
loop_
_entity_poly.entity_id
_entity_poly.type
_entity_poly.pdbx_seq_one_letter_code
_entity_poly.pdbx_strand_id
1 'polypeptide(L)'
;MEEYTREPCPWRIVDDCGGAFTMGLIGGGVFQSIKGFRNAPSGMSKRLAGSLTAIKQRSPTIAGNFAVWGGMFSTIDCALIHIRKKEDPWNSIISGAATGGILAARNGLPAMAGSAFIGKTFYLKINTLSRILSRYFTQSEHL
;
A
#
# COMPACT_ATOMS: atom_id res chain seq x y z
N MET A 1 -21.39 3.86 -16.38
CA MET A 1 -22.08 2.86 -15.56
C MET A 1 -21.08 1.71 -15.35
N GLU A 2 -20.24 1.81 -14.33
CA GLU A 2 -19.41 0.68 -13.83
C GLU A 2 -19.97 0.27 -12.46
N GLU A 3 -21.24 -0.09 -12.46
CA GLU A 3 -21.99 -0.46 -11.25
C GLU A 3 -22.22 -1.97 -11.25
N TYR A 4 -21.13 -2.75 -11.33
CA TYR A 4 -21.15 -4.22 -11.11
C TYR A 4 -19.74 -4.84 -11.03
N THR A 5 -18.91 -4.51 -10.01
CA THR A 5 -17.82 -5.44 -9.56
C THR A 5 -17.16 -5.07 -8.21
N ARG A 6 -17.76 -4.21 -7.37
CA ARG A 6 -17.25 -4.03 -5.99
C ARG A 6 -17.90 -5.04 -5.05
N GLU A 7 -17.09 -5.93 -4.52
CA GLU A 7 -17.53 -6.88 -3.50
C GLU A 7 -18.09 -6.13 -2.28
N PRO A 8 -19.23 -6.56 -1.70
CA PRO A 8 -19.85 -5.88 -0.57
C PRO A 8 -18.91 -5.86 0.64
N CYS A 9 -18.86 -4.73 1.36
CA CYS A 9 -18.25 -4.72 2.69
C CYS A 9 -19.03 -5.71 3.57
N PRO A 10 -18.38 -6.68 4.26
CA PRO A 10 -16.98 -6.69 4.67
C PRO A 10 -16.03 -7.53 3.81
N TRP A 11 -16.50 -8.22 2.77
CA TRP A 11 -15.69 -9.17 2.00
C TRP A 11 -14.47 -8.49 1.34
N ARG A 12 -14.66 -7.28 0.83
CA ARG A 12 -13.58 -6.42 0.31
C ARG A 12 -12.47 -6.13 1.32
N ILE A 13 -12.80 -5.99 2.61
CA ILE A 13 -11.77 -5.75 3.65
C ILE A 13 -10.90 -7.00 3.79
N VAL A 14 -11.50 -8.18 3.74
CA VAL A 14 -10.78 -9.46 3.85
C VAL A 14 -9.90 -9.69 2.63
N ASP A 15 -10.42 -9.43 1.43
CA ASP A 15 -9.67 -9.53 0.19
C ASP A 15 -8.49 -8.55 0.15
N ASP A 16 -8.71 -7.28 0.49
CA ASP A 16 -7.66 -6.26 0.55
C ASP A 16 -6.60 -6.57 1.63
N CYS A 17 -7.01 -7.09 2.81
CA CYS A 17 -6.09 -7.56 3.84
C CYS A 17 -5.22 -8.72 3.33
N GLY A 18 -5.84 -9.71 2.68
CA GLY A 18 -5.18 -10.90 2.16
C GLY A 18 -4.23 -10.58 1.00
N GLY A 19 -4.67 -9.74 0.07
CA GLY A 19 -3.86 -9.22 -1.03
C GLY A 19 -2.66 -8.43 -0.52
N ALA A 20 -2.85 -7.53 0.44
CA ALA A 20 -1.75 -6.77 1.03
C ALA A 20 -0.77 -7.66 1.81
N PHE A 21 -1.28 -8.68 2.54
CA PHE A 21 -0.44 -9.64 3.25
C PHE A 21 0.43 -10.46 2.29
N THR A 22 -0.15 -10.99 1.21
CA THR A 22 0.59 -11.78 0.21
C THR A 22 1.64 -10.94 -0.50
N MET A 23 1.30 -9.71 -0.91
CA MET A 23 2.27 -8.77 -1.47
C MET A 23 3.41 -8.46 -0.50
N GLY A 24 3.10 -8.26 0.78
CA GLY A 24 4.09 -8.02 1.82
C GLY A 24 4.98 -9.23 2.12
N LEU A 25 4.44 -10.46 2.04
CA LEU A 25 5.22 -11.70 2.20
C LEU A 25 6.18 -11.92 1.03
N ILE A 26 5.72 -11.70 -0.20
CA ILE A 26 6.54 -11.87 -1.39
C ILE A 26 7.61 -10.79 -1.43
N GLY A 27 7.22 -9.52 -1.31
CA GLY A 27 8.16 -8.39 -1.32
C GLY A 27 9.14 -8.42 -0.15
N GLY A 28 8.63 -8.68 1.06
CA GLY A 28 9.44 -8.83 2.27
C GLY A 28 10.38 -10.03 2.19
N GLY A 29 9.92 -11.15 1.62
CA GLY A 29 10.72 -12.34 1.39
C GLY A 29 11.88 -12.10 0.42
N VAL A 30 11.62 -11.48 -0.72
CA VAL A 30 12.66 -11.15 -1.71
C VAL A 30 13.65 -10.12 -1.16
N PHE A 31 13.18 -9.06 -0.52
CA PHE A 31 14.06 -8.03 0.02
C PHE A 31 14.94 -8.58 1.15
N GLN A 32 14.32 -9.37 2.04
CA GLN A 32 15.02 -9.93 3.19
C GLN A 32 15.93 -11.10 2.82
N SER A 33 15.66 -11.83 1.73
CA SER A 33 16.55 -12.86 1.23
C SER A 33 17.86 -12.27 0.72
N ILE A 34 17.80 -11.19 -0.06
CA ILE A 34 18.97 -10.46 -0.57
C ILE A 34 19.75 -9.84 0.60
N LYS A 35 19.05 -9.15 1.51
CA LYS A 35 19.68 -8.51 2.67
C LYS A 35 20.26 -9.55 3.64
N GLY A 36 19.56 -10.66 3.87
CA GLY A 36 20.01 -11.76 4.71
C GLY A 36 21.24 -12.47 4.14
N PHE A 37 21.31 -12.64 2.82
CA PHE A 37 22.49 -13.20 2.15
C PHE A 37 23.71 -12.28 2.24
N ARG A 38 23.51 -10.96 2.12
CA ARG A 38 24.58 -9.95 2.21
C ARG A 38 25.09 -9.74 3.64
N ASN A 39 24.22 -9.87 4.65
CA ASN A 39 24.56 -9.59 6.06
C ASN A 39 25.05 -10.82 6.83
N ALA A 40 25.03 -12.02 6.23
CA ALA A 40 25.44 -13.27 6.88
C ALA A 40 26.96 -13.55 6.75
N PRO A 41 27.57 -14.23 7.74
CA PRO A 41 29.00 -14.53 7.78
C PRO A 41 29.48 -15.38 6.60
N SER A 42 30.77 -15.32 6.29
CA SER A 42 31.40 -16.00 5.15
C SER A 42 31.18 -17.52 5.19
N GLY A 43 30.64 -18.05 4.09
CA GLY A 43 30.30 -19.47 3.88
C GLY A 43 28.95 -19.64 3.19
N MET A 44 28.88 -20.38 2.08
CA MET A 44 27.66 -20.49 1.27
C MET A 44 26.49 -21.14 2.04
N SER A 45 26.77 -22.17 2.84
CA SER A 45 25.78 -22.81 3.73
C SER A 45 25.28 -21.88 4.83
N LYS A 46 26.18 -21.11 5.48
CA LYS A 46 25.85 -20.15 6.54
C LYS A 46 25.08 -18.94 6.00
N ARG A 47 25.37 -18.50 4.77
CA ARG A 47 24.63 -17.43 4.08
C ARG A 47 23.22 -17.84 3.71
N LEU A 48 23.04 -19.06 3.22
CA LEU A 48 21.70 -19.60 2.94
C LEU A 48 20.89 -19.76 4.23
N ALA A 49 21.48 -20.33 5.29
CA ALA A 49 20.83 -20.46 6.60
C ALA A 49 20.47 -19.10 7.22
N GLY A 50 21.37 -18.11 7.13
CA GLY A 50 21.13 -16.74 7.60
C GLY A 50 20.04 -16.02 6.81
N SER A 51 20.00 -16.23 5.49
CA SER A 51 18.94 -15.72 4.62
C SER A 51 17.57 -16.33 4.96
N LEU A 52 17.48 -17.66 5.08
CA LEU A 52 16.27 -18.37 5.49
C LEU A 52 15.75 -17.91 6.85
N THR A 53 16.64 -17.74 7.83
CA THR A 53 16.28 -17.25 9.17
C THR A 53 15.77 -15.81 9.10
N ALA A 54 16.41 -14.95 8.31
CA ALA A 54 16.00 -13.57 8.14
C ALA A 54 14.62 -13.45 7.47
N ILE A 55 14.37 -14.22 6.42
CA ILE A 55 13.05 -14.29 5.75
C ILE A 55 11.99 -14.72 6.76
N LYS A 56 12.23 -15.82 7.50
CA LYS A 56 11.26 -16.38 8.44
C LYS A 56 10.93 -15.42 9.59
N GLN A 57 11.91 -14.65 10.07
CA GLN A 57 11.70 -13.73 11.18
C GLN A 57 11.09 -12.39 10.77
N ARG A 58 11.43 -11.85 9.59
CA ARG A 58 11.06 -10.46 9.23
C ARG A 58 10.01 -10.35 8.14
N SER A 59 9.92 -11.32 7.22
CA SER A 59 8.89 -11.33 6.18
C SER A 59 7.46 -11.30 6.75
N PRO A 60 7.07 -12.13 7.75
CA PRO A 60 5.71 -12.08 8.30
C PRO A 60 5.40 -10.77 9.02
N THR A 61 6.37 -10.12 9.65
CA THR A 61 6.18 -8.81 10.29
C THR A 61 5.93 -7.72 9.26
N ILE A 62 6.67 -7.73 8.14
CA ILE A 62 6.43 -6.80 7.02
C ILE A 62 5.05 -7.05 6.43
N ALA A 63 4.72 -8.31 6.14
CA ALA A 63 3.41 -8.70 5.63
C ALA A 63 2.26 -8.28 6.55
N GLY A 64 2.40 -8.47 7.86
CA GLY A 64 1.41 -8.03 8.85
C GLY A 64 1.21 -6.52 8.83
N ASN A 65 2.29 -5.73 8.72
CA ASN A 65 2.16 -4.27 8.61
C ASN A 65 1.43 -3.85 7.33
N PHE A 66 1.70 -4.52 6.19
CA PHE A 66 0.98 -4.27 4.95
C PHE A 66 -0.50 -4.68 5.05
N ALA A 67 -0.80 -5.81 5.68
CA ALA A 67 -2.16 -6.28 5.91
C ALA A 67 -2.97 -5.30 6.78
N VAL A 68 -2.38 -4.81 7.88
CA VAL A 68 -3.03 -3.81 8.75
C VAL A 68 -3.26 -2.51 7.98
N TRP A 69 -2.30 -2.07 7.17
CA TRP A 69 -2.46 -0.89 6.34
C TRP A 69 -3.59 -1.04 5.32
N GLY A 70 -3.62 -2.15 4.57
CA GLY A 70 -4.68 -2.46 3.60
C GLY A 70 -6.06 -2.59 4.25
N GLY A 71 -6.14 -3.30 5.38
CA GLY A 71 -7.38 -3.44 6.15
C GLY A 71 -7.91 -2.11 6.69
N MET A 72 -7.04 -1.28 7.26
CA MET A 72 -7.45 0.06 7.73
C MET A 72 -7.93 0.93 6.58
N PHE A 73 -7.22 0.92 5.44
CA PHE A 73 -7.65 1.68 4.26
C PHE A 73 -9.05 1.29 3.81
N SER A 74 -9.32 -0.01 3.66
CA SER A 74 -10.61 -0.51 3.17
C SER A 74 -11.74 -0.35 4.19
N THR A 75 -11.45 -0.47 5.49
CA THR A 75 -12.45 -0.18 6.54
C THR A 75 -12.89 1.28 6.54
N ILE A 76 -11.96 2.22 6.38
CA ILE A 76 -12.27 3.65 6.33
C ILE A 76 -12.99 4.01 5.03
N ASP A 77 -12.58 3.43 3.89
CA ASP A 77 -13.27 3.59 2.61
C ASP A 77 -14.74 3.11 2.70
N CYS A 78 -14.96 1.89 3.21
CA CYS A 78 -16.30 1.34 3.45
C CYS A 78 -17.14 2.25 4.37
N ALA A 79 -16.55 2.79 5.44
CA ALA A 79 -17.25 3.70 6.35
C ALA A 79 -17.63 5.03 5.68
N LEU A 80 -16.74 5.61 4.88
CA LEU A 80 -16.99 6.85 4.15
C LEU A 80 -18.07 6.69 3.08
N ILE A 81 -18.06 5.57 2.35
CA ILE A 81 -19.09 5.24 1.36
C ILE A 81 -20.45 5.07 2.06
N HIS A 82 -20.49 4.42 3.22
CA HIS A 82 -21.73 4.25 3.99
C HIS A 82 -22.33 5.58 4.46
N ILE A 83 -21.49 6.52 4.91
CA ILE A 83 -21.92 7.83 5.41
C ILE A 83 -22.33 8.77 4.26
N ARG A 84 -21.51 8.88 3.21
CA ARG A 84 -21.74 9.86 2.13
C ARG A 84 -22.61 9.34 0.99
N LYS A 85 -22.79 8.02 0.88
CA LYS A 85 -23.51 7.34 -0.22
C LYS A 85 -23.10 7.84 -1.62
N LYS A 86 -21.85 8.30 -1.75
CA LYS A 86 -21.24 8.78 -2.98
C LYS A 86 -19.84 8.20 -3.10
N GLU A 87 -19.53 7.71 -4.29
CA GLU A 87 -18.22 7.18 -4.62
C GLU A 87 -17.42 8.26 -5.37
N ASP A 88 -16.64 9.03 -4.61
CA ASP A 88 -15.75 10.06 -5.15
C ASP A 88 -14.28 9.63 -4.99
N PRO A 89 -13.36 10.05 -5.89
CA PRO A 89 -11.91 9.86 -5.72
C PRO A 89 -11.37 10.43 -4.40
N TRP A 90 -12.10 11.38 -3.82
CA TRP A 90 -11.81 11.97 -2.52
C TRP A 90 -11.93 10.99 -1.36
N ASN A 91 -12.77 9.95 -1.46
CA ASN A 91 -12.90 8.94 -0.41
C ASN A 91 -11.58 8.17 -0.24
N SER A 92 -10.95 7.75 -1.34
CA SER A 92 -9.64 7.08 -1.34
C SER A 92 -8.51 7.96 -0.81
N ILE A 93 -8.58 9.28 -1.04
CA ILE A 93 -7.57 10.22 -0.53
C ILE A 93 -7.73 10.39 0.98
N ILE A 94 -8.98 10.57 1.44
CA ILE A 94 -9.28 10.75 2.87
C ILE A 94 -9.01 9.45 3.62
N SER A 95 -9.37 8.28 3.08
CA SER A 95 -9.09 6.99 3.69
C SER A 95 -7.59 6.71 3.76
N GLY A 96 -6.82 7.04 2.72
CA GLY A 96 -5.36 6.96 2.74
C GLY A 96 -4.71 7.88 3.77
N ALA A 97 -5.16 9.14 3.84
CA ALA A 97 -4.68 10.11 4.82
C ALA A 97 -5.04 9.70 6.27
N ALA A 98 -6.26 9.22 6.49
CA ALA A 98 -6.73 8.75 7.78
C ALA A 98 -5.98 7.48 8.22
N THR A 99 -5.79 6.53 7.33
CA THR A 99 -5.00 5.30 7.59
C THR A 99 -3.56 5.64 7.96
N GLY A 100 -2.91 6.46 7.13
CA GLY A 100 -1.55 6.93 7.41
C GLY A 100 -1.46 7.70 8.72
N GLY A 101 -2.46 8.54 9.02
CA GLY A 101 -2.57 9.28 10.26
C GLY A 101 -2.70 8.38 11.49
N ILE A 102 -3.61 7.40 11.45
CA ILE A 102 -3.86 6.46 12.55
C ILE A 102 -2.62 5.59 12.82
N LEU A 103 -1.97 5.09 11.77
CA LEU A 103 -0.76 4.26 11.89
C LEU A 103 0.45 5.08 12.38
N ALA A 104 0.58 6.33 11.92
CA ALA A 104 1.64 7.22 12.34
C ALA A 104 1.40 7.87 13.71
N ALA A 105 0.17 7.86 14.23
CA ALA A 105 -0.17 8.44 15.53
C ALA A 105 0.69 7.86 16.67
N ARG A 106 1.07 6.59 16.57
CA ARG A 106 1.96 5.91 17.53
C ARG A 106 3.41 6.36 17.49
N ASN A 107 3.86 6.92 16.37
CA ASN A 107 5.24 7.36 16.14
C ASN A 107 5.41 8.89 16.27
N GLY A 108 4.34 9.61 16.68
CA GLY A 108 4.34 11.05 16.95
C GLY A 108 3.94 11.94 15.76
N LEU A 109 3.64 13.21 16.05
CA LEU A 109 3.27 14.24 15.07
C LEU A 109 4.20 14.38 13.84
N PRO A 110 5.55 14.30 13.95
CA PRO A 110 6.41 14.43 12.78
C PRO A 110 6.24 13.27 11.78
N ALA A 111 5.92 12.06 12.25
CA ALA A 111 5.64 10.92 11.38
C ALA A 111 4.32 11.10 10.62
N MET A 112 3.30 11.66 11.27
CA MET A 112 2.03 12.04 10.64
C MET A 112 2.24 13.07 9.53
N ALA A 113 2.97 14.16 9.80
CA ALA A 113 3.27 15.19 8.81
C ALA A 113 4.10 14.64 7.64
N GLY A 114 5.06 13.74 7.93
CA GLY A 114 5.86 13.07 6.91
C GLY A 114 5.03 12.23 5.93
N SER A 115 4.08 11.43 6.45
CA SER A 115 3.18 10.64 5.59
C SER A 115 2.26 11.51 4.73
N ALA A 116 1.76 12.63 5.27
CA ALA A 116 0.90 13.56 4.54
C ALA A 116 1.66 14.27 3.39
N PHE A 117 2.92 14.65 3.63
CA PHE A 117 3.75 15.28 2.61
C PHE A 117 4.06 14.32 1.45
N ILE A 118 4.49 13.10 1.75
CA ILE A 118 4.77 12.07 0.75
C ILE A 118 3.51 11.74 -0.06
N GLY A 119 2.36 11.58 0.62
CA GLY A 119 1.07 11.36 -0.03
C GLY A 119 0.69 12.50 -0.99
N LYS A 120 0.86 13.76 -0.55
CA LYS A 120 0.57 14.95 -1.39
C LYS A 120 1.48 15.03 -2.61
N THR A 121 2.78 14.76 -2.47
CA THR A 121 3.72 14.76 -3.59
C THR A 121 3.39 13.67 -4.61
N PHE A 122 3.04 12.48 -4.13
CA PHE A 122 2.67 11.36 -5.01
C PHE A 122 1.39 11.66 -5.79
N TYR A 123 0.37 12.18 -5.11
CA TYR A 123 -0.88 12.61 -5.73
C TYR A 123 -0.64 13.67 -6.83
N LEU A 124 0.16 14.69 -6.54
CA LEU A 124 0.45 15.77 -7.49
C LEU A 124 1.09 15.21 -8.78
N LYS A 125 2.01 14.26 -8.64
CA LYS A 125 2.67 13.60 -9.78
C LYS A 125 1.69 12.81 -10.63
N ILE A 126 0.83 11.98 -10.02
CA ILE A 126 -0.16 11.19 -10.77
C ILE A 126 -1.10 12.12 -11.53
N ASN A 127 -1.68 13.11 -10.85
CA ASN A 127 -2.62 14.03 -11.46
C ASN A 127 -1.98 14.86 -12.60
N THR A 128 -0.71 15.20 -12.47
CA THR A 128 0.05 15.89 -13.52
C THR A 128 0.29 14.97 -14.72
N LEU A 129 0.72 13.72 -14.47
CA LEU A 129 0.96 12.74 -15.52
C LEU A 129 -0.32 12.40 -16.29
N SER A 130 -1.44 12.17 -15.60
CA SER A 130 -2.73 11.91 -16.23
C SER A 130 -3.18 13.07 -17.12
N ARG A 131 -3.02 14.32 -16.68
CA ARG A 131 -3.34 15.50 -17.51
C ARG A 131 -2.46 15.61 -18.75
N ILE A 132 -1.18 15.29 -18.63
CA ILE A 132 -0.23 15.32 -19.75
C ILE A 132 -0.56 14.20 -20.74
N LEU A 133 -0.80 12.99 -20.24
CA LEU A 133 -1.12 11.82 -21.07
C LEU A 133 -2.43 12.01 -21.83
N SER A 134 -3.48 12.54 -21.18
CA SER A 134 -4.73 12.90 -21.85
C SER A 134 -4.51 13.92 -22.96
N ARG A 135 -3.64 14.93 -22.76
CA ARG A 135 -3.29 15.89 -23.82
C ARG A 135 -2.59 15.22 -25.00
N TYR A 136 -1.71 14.25 -24.76
CA TYR A 136 -1.06 13.49 -25.84
C TYR A 136 -2.05 12.64 -26.64
N PHE A 137 -2.99 11.96 -25.97
CA PHE A 137 -4.00 11.15 -26.66
C PHE A 137 -5.02 11.99 -27.44
N THR A 138 -5.45 13.15 -26.91
CA THR A 138 -6.34 14.06 -27.65
C THR A 138 -5.66 14.69 -28.87
N GLN A 139 -4.34 14.92 -28.81
CA GLN A 139 -3.58 15.42 -29.96
C GLN A 139 -3.47 14.37 -31.09
N SER A 140 -3.45 13.08 -30.76
CA SER A 140 -3.35 12.00 -31.77
C SER A 140 -4.63 11.70 -32.54
N GLU A 141 -5.81 12.17 -32.10
CA GLU A 141 -7.07 12.02 -32.86
C GLU A 141 -7.25 13.10 -33.95
N HIS A 142 -6.36 14.10 -34.03
CA HIS A 142 -6.40 15.18 -35.03
C HIS A 142 -5.35 15.05 -36.13
N LEU A 143 -4.74 13.87 -36.31
CA LEU A 143 -3.77 13.56 -37.38
C LEU A 143 -4.27 12.41 -38.26
#